data_AF-A0A1E7HJ24-F1
#
_entry.id   AF-A0A1E7HJ24-F1
#
_cell.length_a   1.000
_cell.length_b   1.000
_cell.length_c   1.000
_cell.angle_alpha   90.00
_cell.angle_beta   90.00
_cell.angle_gamma   90.00
#
_symmetry.space_group_name_H-M   'P 1'
#
loop_
_entity.id
_entity.type
_entity.pdbx_description
1 polymer ?
#
loop_
_entity_poly.entity_id
_entity_poly.type
_entity_poly.pdbx_seq_one_letter_code
_entity_poly.pdbx_strand_id
1 'polypeptide(L)'
;MKYYLSDAYLRFYFSFIRPNLKKIKSGIQKGMFGRISQTGSFTGWMGRAFEYLCIEHAAKISKILGFSGIEFTFGPYFNAPKKDSSGVQIDLLFDRNDNVMTLCEMKYSLTPVGTGIIEKIARKAEILQNKFKNKSIQKVLISRSGPTDDLIASGFFYRIIRPDEFF
;
A
#
# COMPACT_ATOMS: atom_id res chain seq x y z
N MET A 1 -13.73 7.05 -11.11
CA MET A 1 -13.76 6.33 -9.82
C MET A 1 -13.35 4.88 -10.07
N LYS A 2 -12.43 4.32 -9.29
CA LYS A 2 -11.97 2.93 -9.46
C LYS A 2 -12.69 2.05 -8.44
N TYR A 3 -13.55 1.16 -8.91
CA TYR A 3 -14.25 0.20 -8.04
C TYR A 3 -13.35 -1.01 -7.77
N TYR A 4 -13.48 -1.60 -6.58
CA TYR A 4 -12.85 -2.87 -6.24
C TYR A 4 -13.83 -3.74 -5.45
N LEU A 5 -13.66 -5.07 -5.55
CA LEU A 5 -14.37 -6.02 -4.71
C LEU A 5 -13.84 -5.89 -3.29
N SER A 6 -14.66 -5.52 -2.32
CA SER A 6 -14.27 -5.34 -0.91
C SER A 6 -13.97 -6.66 -0.21
N ASP A 7 -14.60 -7.75 -0.62
CA ASP A 7 -14.41 -9.05 0.02
C ASP A 7 -13.09 -9.73 -0.40
N ALA A 8 -12.24 -10.04 0.59
CA ALA A 8 -10.93 -10.65 0.37
C ALA A 8 -11.03 -12.06 -0.22
N TYR A 9 -12.03 -12.85 0.19
CA TYR A 9 -12.25 -14.18 -0.33
C TYR A 9 -12.68 -14.15 -1.80
N LEU A 10 -13.60 -13.26 -2.19
CA LEU A 10 -14.02 -13.09 -3.58
C LEU A 10 -12.86 -12.65 -4.46
N ARG A 11 -12.01 -11.71 -3.99
CA ARG A 11 -10.78 -11.33 -4.70
C ARG A 11 -9.88 -12.55 -4.95
N PHE A 12 -9.72 -13.41 -3.96
CA PHE A 12 -8.92 -14.64 -4.09
C PHE A 12 -9.60 -15.65 -5.01
N TYR A 13 -10.90 -15.84 -4.85
CA TYR A 13 -11.71 -16.78 -5.60
C TYR A 13 -11.65 -16.50 -7.09
N PHE A 14 -11.92 -15.26 -7.51
CA PHE A 14 -11.87 -14.89 -8.92
C PHE A 14 -10.45 -14.95 -9.51
N SER A 15 -9.42 -14.74 -8.69
CA SER A 15 -8.03 -14.73 -9.15
C SER A 15 -7.44 -16.13 -9.28
N PHE A 16 -7.74 -17.05 -8.36
CA PHE A 16 -7.04 -18.34 -8.27
C PHE A 16 -7.97 -19.56 -8.22
N ILE A 17 -9.14 -19.47 -7.58
CA ILE A 17 -10.05 -20.63 -7.48
C ILE A 17 -10.81 -20.81 -8.80
N ARG A 18 -11.56 -19.79 -9.25
CA ARG A 18 -12.40 -19.83 -10.45
C ARG A 18 -11.64 -20.30 -11.69
N PRO A 19 -10.43 -19.79 -12.01
CA PRO A 19 -9.67 -20.25 -13.18
C PRO A 19 -9.19 -21.69 -13.08
N ASN A 20 -9.07 -22.23 -11.86
CA ASN A 20 -8.56 -23.59 -11.61
C ASN A 20 -9.64 -24.58 -11.16
N LEU A 21 -10.93 -24.20 -11.16
CA LEU A 21 -12.03 -25.02 -10.62
C LEU A 21 -12.06 -26.46 -11.17
N LYS A 22 -11.85 -26.66 -12.48
CA LYS A 22 -11.83 -28.01 -13.08
C LYS A 22 -10.71 -28.88 -12.48
N LYS A 23 -9.51 -28.31 -12.32
CA LYS A 23 -8.33 -28.98 -11.75
C LYS A 23 -8.48 -29.22 -10.25
N ILE A 24 -9.13 -28.29 -9.53
CA ILE A 24 -9.44 -28.43 -8.10
C ILE A 24 -10.44 -29.57 -7.91
N LYS A 25 -11.53 -29.59 -8.68
CA LYS A 25 -12.58 -30.60 -8.60
C LYS A 25 -12.10 -32.00 -8.97
N SER A 26 -11.14 -32.14 -9.88
CA SER A 26 -10.62 -33.47 -10.25
C SER A 26 -9.79 -34.11 -9.15
N GLY A 27 -9.23 -33.35 -8.20
CA GLY A 27 -8.41 -33.87 -7.11
C GLY A 27 -7.05 -34.46 -7.52
N ILE A 28 -6.77 -34.57 -8.83
CA ILE A 28 -5.56 -35.19 -9.36
C ILE A 28 -4.32 -34.34 -9.08
N GLN A 29 -4.42 -33.02 -9.26
CA GLN A 29 -3.29 -32.11 -9.08
C GLN A 29 -3.11 -31.68 -7.62
N LYS A 30 -2.40 -32.50 -6.84
CA LYS A 30 -1.97 -32.15 -5.47
C LYS A 30 -0.97 -30.98 -5.48
N GLY A 31 -0.89 -30.24 -4.37
CA GLY A 31 0.08 -29.16 -4.19
C GLY A 31 -0.09 -27.95 -5.12
N MET A 32 -1.24 -27.79 -5.78
CA MET A 32 -1.49 -26.70 -6.72
C MET A 32 -1.30 -25.32 -6.08
N PHE A 33 -1.82 -25.12 -4.87
CA PHE A 33 -1.67 -23.84 -4.18
C PHE A 33 -0.20 -23.51 -3.90
N GLY A 34 0.59 -24.49 -3.46
CA GLY A 34 2.03 -24.30 -3.22
C GLY A 34 2.80 -23.90 -4.48
N ARG A 35 2.37 -24.35 -5.67
CA ARG A 35 2.92 -23.89 -6.96
C ARG A 35 2.46 -22.48 -7.29
N ILE A 36 1.17 -22.18 -7.13
CA ILE A 36 0.60 -20.85 -7.35
C ILE A 36 1.26 -19.83 -6.44
N SER A 37 1.49 -20.14 -5.16
CA SER A 37 2.03 -19.22 -4.18
C SER A 37 3.48 -18.79 -4.48
N GLN A 38 4.19 -19.55 -5.32
CA GLN A 38 5.55 -19.23 -5.78
C GLN A 38 5.56 -18.40 -7.08
N THR A 39 4.40 -18.16 -7.70
CA THR A 39 4.32 -17.40 -8.95
C THR A 39 4.39 -15.90 -8.71
N GLY A 40 4.96 -15.16 -9.67
CA GLY A 40 4.93 -13.70 -9.65
C GLY A 40 3.52 -13.10 -9.66
N SER A 41 2.53 -13.80 -10.25
CA SER A 41 1.13 -13.37 -10.24
C SER A 41 0.52 -13.42 -8.83
N PHE A 42 0.88 -14.43 -8.03
CA PHE A 42 0.49 -14.49 -6.63
C PHE A 42 1.18 -13.42 -5.79
N THR A 43 2.48 -13.20 -5.99
CA THR A 43 3.21 -12.10 -5.33
C THR A 43 2.59 -10.74 -5.64
N GLY A 44 2.25 -10.47 -6.91
CA GLY A 44 1.56 -9.25 -7.31
C GLY A 44 0.16 -9.13 -6.73
N TRP A 45 -0.58 -10.25 -6.62
CA TRP A 45 -1.89 -10.28 -5.95
C TRP A 45 -1.78 -9.98 -4.46
N MET A 46 -0.80 -10.55 -3.75
CA MET A 46 -0.56 -10.28 -2.34
C MET A 46 -0.23 -8.81 -2.08
N GLY A 47 0.50 -8.15 -2.99
CA GLY A 47 0.73 -6.71 -2.94
C GLY A 47 -0.56 -5.91 -2.93
N ARG A 48 -1.47 -6.19 -3.86
CA ARG A 48 -2.78 -5.51 -3.91
C ARG A 48 -3.68 -5.87 -2.72
N ALA A 49 -3.65 -7.14 -2.29
CA ALA A 49 -4.41 -7.57 -1.12
C ALA A 49 -3.95 -6.83 0.14
N PHE A 50 -2.64 -6.60 0.25
CA PHE A 50 -2.05 -5.81 1.32
C PHE A 50 -2.45 -4.34 1.25
N GLU A 51 -2.53 -3.76 0.05
CA GLU A 51 -3.04 -2.40 -0.13
C GLU A 51 -4.47 -2.25 0.40
N TYR A 52 -5.36 -3.17 0.03
CA TYR A 52 -6.75 -3.16 0.53
C TYR A 52 -6.82 -3.32 2.04
N LEU A 53 -6.03 -4.23 2.62
CA LEU A 53 -5.98 -4.42 4.07
C LEU A 53 -5.63 -3.09 4.79
N CYS A 54 -4.62 -2.37 4.29
CA CYS A 54 -4.22 -1.10 4.91
C CYS A 54 -5.31 -0.04 4.77
N ILE A 55 -5.99 0.05 3.63
CA ILE A 55 -7.11 0.98 3.42
C ILE A 55 -8.27 0.66 4.37
N GLU A 56 -8.62 -0.62 4.53
CA GLU A 56 -9.64 -1.09 5.48
C GLU A 56 -9.29 -0.73 6.94
N HIS A 57 -7.99 -0.62 7.26
CA HIS A 57 -7.48 -0.24 8.58
C HIS A 57 -7.11 1.24 8.71
N ALA A 58 -7.56 2.12 7.79
CA ALA A 58 -7.19 3.54 7.81
C ALA A 58 -7.48 4.24 9.15
N ALA A 59 -8.59 3.91 9.82
CA ALA A 59 -8.92 4.44 11.14
C ALA A 59 -8.00 3.96 12.27
N LYS A 60 -7.43 2.76 12.16
CA LYS A 60 -6.40 2.27 13.09
C LYS A 60 -5.07 2.93 12.78
N ILE A 61 -4.70 3.06 11.50
CA ILE A 61 -3.49 3.75 11.05
C ILE A 61 -3.47 5.20 11.56
N SER A 62 -4.58 5.93 11.49
CA SER A 62 -4.64 7.30 12.04
C SER A 62 -4.44 7.36 13.55
N LYS A 63 -4.86 6.31 14.29
CA LYS A 63 -4.57 6.18 15.73
C LYS A 63 -3.10 5.94 16.01
N ILE A 64 -2.44 5.02 15.29
CA ILE A 64 -0.99 4.76 15.53
C ILE A 64 -0.15 5.98 15.16
N LEU A 65 -0.59 6.76 14.16
CA LEU A 65 0.05 8.00 13.73
C LEU A 65 -0.35 9.22 14.57
N GLY A 66 -1.22 9.05 15.57
CA GLY A 66 -1.55 10.09 16.55
C GLY A 66 -2.45 11.21 16.06
N PHE A 67 -3.12 11.06 14.91
CA PHE A 67 -3.99 12.11 14.36
C PHE A 67 -5.47 11.72 14.29
N SER A 68 -5.88 10.62 14.93
CA SER A 68 -7.28 10.16 14.89
C SER A 68 -8.34 11.14 15.42
N GLY A 69 -7.93 12.15 16.20
CA GLY A 69 -8.80 13.24 16.66
C GLY A 69 -8.93 14.42 15.68
N ILE A 70 -8.21 14.37 14.56
CA ILE A 70 -8.26 15.39 13.50
C ILE A 70 -9.21 14.91 12.42
N GLU A 71 -10.02 15.80 11.87
CA GLU A 71 -10.85 15.48 10.71
C GLU A 71 -9.97 15.21 9.47
N PHE A 72 -10.23 14.11 8.77
CA PHE A 72 -9.49 13.76 7.56
C PHE A 72 -10.36 13.00 6.55
N THR A 73 -9.98 13.11 5.28
CA THR A 73 -10.41 12.17 4.23
C THR A 73 -9.26 11.24 3.88
N PHE A 74 -9.54 10.06 3.32
CA PHE A 74 -8.48 9.14 2.94
C PHE A 74 -8.84 8.29 1.73
N GLY A 75 -7.82 7.80 1.05
CA GLY A 75 -7.95 6.79 0.00
C GLY A 75 -6.74 6.76 -0.93
N PRO A 76 -6.75 5.89 -1.95
CA PRO A 76 -5.77 5.92 -3.01
C PRO A 76 -5.82 7.27 -3.74
N TYR A 77 -4.65 7.82 -4.05
CA TYR A 77 -4.56 9.08 -4.78
C TYR A 77 -3.89 8.85 -6.14
N PHE A 78 -4.49 9.42 -7.19
CA PHE A 78 -3.96 9.37 -8.54
C PHE A 78 -4.03 10.75 -9.17
N ASN A 79 -2.91 11.18 -9.74
CA ASN A 79 -2.83 12.34 -10.60
C ASN A 79 -2.31 11.87 -11.96
N ALA A 80 -3.14 12.02 -12.99
CA ALA A 80 -2.77 11.63 -14.35
C ALA A 80 -1.57 12.48 -14.83
N PRO A 81 -0.64 11.90 -15.60
CA PRO A 81 0.39 12.68 -16.27
C PRO A 81 -0.26 13.70 -17.22
N LYS A 82 0.32 14.89 -17.31
CA LYS A 82 0.00 15.89 -18.33
C LYS A 82 1.23 16.08 -19.24
N LYS A 83 1.08 16.82 -20.36
CA LYS A 83 2.18 17.09 -21.31
C LYS A 83 3.48 17.49 -20.60
N ASP A 84 3.39 18.32 -19.56
CA ASP A 84 4.55 18.88 -18.84
C ASP A 84 4.63 18.42 -17.38
N SER A 85 3.91 17.36 -16.97
CA SER A 85 3.99 16.86 -15.60
C SER A 85 3.90 15.34 -15.50
N SER A 86 4.78 14.77 -14.69
CA SER A 86 4.75 13.33 -14.40
C SER A 86 3.53 12.98 -13.55
N GLY A 87 2.88 11.87 -13.90
CA GLY A 87 1.78 11.32 -13.11
C GLY A 87 2.29 10.80 -11.77
N VAL A 88 1.38 10.72 -10.80
CA VAL A 88 1.66 10.12 -9.49
C VAL A 88 0.52 9.22 -9.05
N GLN A 89 0.89 8.08 -8.48
CA GLN A 89 -0.02 7.18 -7.77
C GLN A 89 0.50 7.01 -6.35
N ILE A 90 -0.38 7.13 -5.37
CA ILE A 90 -0.11 6.92 -3.94
C ILE A 90 -1.13 5.89 -3.43
N ASP A 91 -0.64 4.91 -2.69
CA ASP A 91 -1.45 3.77 -2.27
C ASP A 91 -2.52 4.20 -1.26
N LEU A 92 -2.15 5.04 -0.30
CA LEU A 92 -3.06 5.70 0.64
C LEU A 92 -2.56 7.10 0.97
N LEU A 93 -3.45 8.08 0.84
CA LEU A 93 -3.20 9.46 1.21
C LEU A 93 -4.27 9.88 2.21
N PHE A 94 -3.84 10.33 3.38
CA PHE A 94 -4.73 11.04 4.30
C PHE A 94 -4.63 12.54 4.01
N ASP A 95 -5.76 13.18 3.78
CA ASP A 95 -5.84 14.62 3.71
C ASP A 95 -6.50 15.17 4.99
N ARG A 96 -5.69 15.77 5.86
CA ARG A 96 -6.09 16.19 7.22
C ARG A 96 -6.43 17.68 7.25
N ASN A 97 -7.35 18.05 8.14
CA ASN A 97 -7.81 19.43 8.29
C ASN A 97 -6.81 20.35 9.03
N ASP A 98 -5.71 19.79 9.55
CA ASP A 98 -4.61 20.52 10.19
C ASP A 98 -3.48 20.90 9.21
N ASN A 99 -3.79 20.98 7.91
CA ASN A 99 -2.84 21.27 6.83
C ASN A 99 -1.70 20.25 6.65
N VAL A 100 -1.91 19.00 7.08
CA VAL A 100 -0.98 17.90 6.83
C VAL A 100 -1.58 16.91 5.84
N MET A 101 -0.78 16.50 4.85
CA MET A 101 -1.09 15.32 4.04
C MET A 101 -0.16 14.17 4.45
N THR A 102 -0.72 13.04 4.88
CA THR A 102 0.07 11.86 5.21
C THR A 102 0.08 10.90 4.02
N LEU A 103 1.21 10.86 3.33
CA LEU A 103 1.50 9.96 2.21
C LEU A 103 1.96 8.62 2.77
N CYS A 104 1.17 7.57 2.54
CA CYS A 104 1.52 6.20 2.88
C CYS A 104 1.90 5.41 1.62
N GLU A 105 3.11 4.87 1.60
CA GLU A 105 3.53 3.86 0.63
C GLU A 105 3.41 2.48 1.26
N MET A 106 2.86 1.51 0.53
CA MET A 106 2.66 0.15 1.02
C MET A 106 3.62 -0.81 0.32
N LYS A 107 4.34 -1.60 1.10
CA LYS A 107 5.28 -2.59 0.55
C LYS A 107 5.04 -3.97 1.13
N TYR A 108 4.46 -4.82 0.29
CA TYR A 108 4.41 -6.25 0.54
C TYR A 108 5.66 -6.91 -0.05
N SER A 109 6.61 -7.24 0.81
CA SER A 109 7.82 -8.00 0.47
C SER A 109 8.09 -9.03 1.55
N LEU A 110 8.79 -10.10 1.19
CA LEU A 110 9.35 -11.06 2.16
C LEU A 110 10.74 -10.62 2.64
N THR A 111 11.45 -9.83 1.83
CA THR A 111 12.73 -9.24 2.18
C THR A 111 12.55 -7.82 2.72
N PRO A 112 13.41 -7.35 3.65
CA PRO A 112 13.36 -5.98 4.14
C PRO A 112 13.41 -4.92 3.03
N VAL A 113 12.79 -3.77 3.27
CA VAL A 113 12.74 -2.66 2.33
C VAL A 113 14.00 -1.82 2.45
N GLY A 114 14.76 -1.71 1.36
CA GLY A 114 15.98 -0.90 1.29
C GLY A 114 15.76 0.57 0.91
N THR A 115 16.85 1.34 0.95
CA THR A 115 16.91 2.78 0.63
C THR A 115 16.48 3.15 -0.80
N GLY A 116 16.48 2.22 -1.75
CA GLY A 116 16.00 2.46 -3.12
C GLY A 116 14.53 2.93 -3.22
N ILE A 117 13.74 2.81 -2.14
CA ILE A 117 12.36 3.34 -2.10
C ILE A 117 12.30 4.86 -1.90
N ILE A 118 13.37 5.47 -1.39
CA ILE A 118 13.41 6.88 -0.98
C ILE A 118 13.15 7.81 -2.17
N GLU A 119 13.89 7.63 -3.27
CA GLU A 119 13.77 8.48 -4.46
C GLU A 119 12.34 8.48 -5.00
N LYS A 120 11.73 7.29 -5.08
CA LYS A 120 10.35 7.11 -5.52
C LYS A 120 9.40 7.95 -4.66
N ILE A 121 9.51 7.87 -3.33
CA ILE A 121 8.59 8.56 -2.42
C ILE A 121 8.88 10.06 -2.34
N ALA A 122 10.15 10.45 -2.42
CA ALA A 122 10.55 11.85 -2.49
C ALA A 122 9.90 12.54 -3.70
N ARG A 123 9.95 11.90 -4.88
CA ARG A 123 9.27 12.40 -6.09
C ARG A 123 7.75 12.51 -5.89
N LYS A 124 7.12 11.53 -5.25
CA LYS A 124 5.67 11.59 -4.95
C LYS A 124 5.33 12.77 -4.03
N ALA A 125 6.14 12.97 -2.98
CA ALA A 125 5.96 14.07 -2.03
C ALA A 125 6.16 15.43 -2.69
N GLU A 126 7.15 15.58 -3.57
CA GLU A 126 7.39 16.81 -4.34
C GLU A 126 6.19 17.16 -5.23
N ILE A 127 5.64 16.18 -5.96
CA ILE A 127 4.45 16.39 -6.79
C ILE A 127 3.26 16.84 -5.95
N LEU A 128 3.06 16.25 -4.77
CA LEU A 128 2.02 16.69 -3.84
C LEU A 128 2.29 18.11 -3.32
N GLN A 129 3.52 18.41 -2.91
CA GLN A 129 3.89 19.72 -2.36
C GLN A 129 3.68 20.84 -3.39
N ASN A 130 4.02 20.59 -4.66
CA ASN A 130 3.81 21.54 -5.75
C ASN A 130 2.32 21.80 -6.02
N LYS A 131 1.47 20.79 -5.82
CA LYS A 131 0.01 20.90 -6.01
C LYS A 131 -0.69 21.51 -4.80
N PHE A 132 -0.24 21.20 -3.59
CA PHE A 132 -0.83 21.60 -2.31
C PHE A 132 0.17 22.43 -1.51
N LYS A 133 0.44 23.65 -1.99
CA LYS A 133 1.51 24.52 -1.46
C LYS A 133 1.38 24.85 0.03
N ASN A 134 0.15 24.85 0.55
CA ASN A 134 -0.14 25.19 1.95
C ASN A 134 -0.17 23.96 2.88
N LYS A 135 0.11 22.75 2.37
CA LYS A 135 0.10 21.53 3.17
C LYS A 135 1.51 20.98 3.37
N SER A 136 1.80 20.48 4.57
CA SER A 136 3.01 19.73 4.87
C SER A 136 2.84 18.26 4.50
N ILE A 137 3.85 17.65 3.88
CA ILE A 137 3.80 16.24 3.47
C ILE A 137 4.52 15.36 4.49
N GLN A 138 3.76 14.53 5.22
CA GLN A 138 4.27 13.51 6.12
C GLN A 138 4.41 12.17 5.37
N LYS A 139 5.58 11.53 5.45
CA LYS A 139 5.89 10.30 4.71
C LYS A 139 5.86 9.10 5.64
N VAL A 140 5.04 8.10 5.29
CA VAL A 140 4.87 6.86 6.06
C VAL A 140 5.10 5.67 5.14
N LEU A 141 5.82 4.67 5.65
CA LEU A 141 5.96 3.36 5.02
C LEU A 141 5.15 2.34 5.80
N ILE A 142 4.30 1.56 5.13
CA ILE A 142 3.66 0.39 5.72
C ILE A 142 4.28 -0.84 5.08
N SER A 143 5.02 -1.64 5.84
CA SER A 143 5.83 -2.75 5.30
C SER A 143 5.62 -4.04 6.07
N ARG A 144 5.40 -5.15 5.35
CA ARG A 144 5.30 -6.49 5.95
C ARG A 144 6.61 -6.91 6.61
N SER A 145 7.72 -6.80 5.88
CA SER A 145 9.05 -7.29 6.28
C SER A 145 9.88 -6.26 7.03
N GLY A 146 9.35 -5.05 7.24
CA GLY A 146 10.08 -3.94 7.83
C GLY A 146 11.12 -3.33 6.87
N PRO A 147 11.87 -2.34 7.35
CA PRO A 147 12.96 -1.69 6.62
C PRO A 147 14.32 -2.36 6.90
N THR A 148 15.33 -2.06 6.08
CA THR A 148 16.74 -2.28 6.40
C THR A 148 17.27 -1.21 7.37
N ASP A 149 18.39 -1.50 8.05
CA ASP A 149 18.98 -0.58 9.04
C ASP A 149 19.43 0.76 8.42
N ASP A 150 19.97 0.73 7.19
CA ASP A 150 20.33 1.94 6.44
C ASP A 150 19.11 2.81 6.12
N LEU A 151 17.95 2.18 5.86
CA LEU A 151 16.71 2.91 5.64
C LEU A 151 16.20 3.56 6.93
N ILE A 152 16.30 2.88 8.07
CA ILE A 152 15.97 3.47 9.38
C ILE A 152 16.90 4.66 9.66
N ALA A 153 18.20 4.46 9.52
CA ALA A 153 19.22 5.46 9.79
C ALA A 153 19.07 6.72 8.91
N SER A 154 18.48 6.61 7.72
CA SER A 154 18.22 7.75 6.85
C SER A 154 17.28 8.81 7.43
N GLY A 155 16.44 8.44 8.41
CA GLY A 155 15.41 9.34 8.98
C GLY A 155 14.37 9.82 7.97
N PHE A 156 14.29 9.21 6.77
CA PHE A 156 13.47 9.72 5.67
C PHE A 156 11.96 9.61 5.94
N PHE A 157 11.55 8.56 6.65
CA PHE A 157 10.17 8.30 7.01
C PHE A 157 9.86 8.85 8.40
N TYR A 158 8.71 9.52 8.52
CA TYR A 158 8.17 9.93 9.81
C TYR A 158 7.83 8.72 10.67
N ARG A 159 7.22 7.70 10.06
CA ARG A 159 6.89 6.44 10.71
C ARG A 159 6.97 5.29 9.72
N ILE A 160 7.40 4.14 10.23
CA ILE A 160 7.29 2.86 9.54
C ILE A 160 6.34 2.01 10.36
N ILE A 161 5.27 1.52 9.74
CA ILE A 161 4.21 0.73 10.38
C ILE A 161 4.30 -0.71 9.88
N ARG A 162 4.18 -1.66 10.80
CA ARG A 162 4.05 -3.08 10.48
C ARG A 162 2.60 -3.55 10.68
N PRO A 163 2.14 -4.56 9.92
CA PRO A 163 0.74 -4.99 9.96
C PRO A 163 0.33 -5.61 11.30
N ASP A 164 1.28 -6.12 12.08
CA ASP A 164 1.05 -6.59 13.45
C ASP A 164 0.57 -5.47 14.38
N GLU A 165 0.90 -4.20 14.12
CA GLU A 165 0.41 -3.05 14.91
C GLU A 165 -1.09 -2.76 14.69
N PHE A 166 -1.73 -3.40 13.71
CA PHE A 166 -3.16 -3.21 13.46
C PHE A 166 -4.04 -3.89 14.51
N PHE A 167 -3.54 -4.98 15.12
CA PHE A 167 -4.27 -5.83 16.04
C PHE A 167 -3.89 -5.51 17.48
#